data_AF-A0A9E5P3M2-F1
#
_entry.id   AF-A0A9E5P3M2-F1
#
_cell.length_a   1.000
_cell.length_b   1.000
_cell.length_c   1.000
_cell.angle_alpha   90.00
_cell.angle_beta   90.00
_cell.angle_gamma   90.00
#
_symmetry.space_group_name_H-M   'P 1'
#
loop_
_entity.id
_entity.type
_entity.pdbx_description
1 polymer ?
#
loop_
_entity_poly.entity_id
_entity_poly.type
_entity_poly.pdbx_seq_one_letter_code
_entity_poly.pdbx_strand_id
1 'polypeptide(L)'
;SNGTAVVYWFSYDPAGNRRWFFGVGEVQGSTLVFNELSTTRGARFGAAFDPNDVAVTPWGTLQLELDCASGTATYASDEAGFGSGQLSLVRLTAMAGLECDG
;
A
#
# COMPACT_ATOMS: atom_id res chain seq x y z
N SER A 1 -13.24 18.70 -1.40
CA SER A 1 -12.39 17.73 -0.70
C SER A 1 -11.00 17.84 -1.28
N ASN A 2 -9.96 17.94 -0.45
CA ASN A 2 -8.59 17.80 -0.93
C ASN A 2 -8.42 16.30 -1.20
N GLY A 3 -8.28 15.90 -2.46
CA GLY A 3 -8.35 14.51 -2.93
C GLY A 3 -7.21 13.64 -2.45
N THR A 4 -7.08 13.45 -1.14
CA THR A 4 -6.02 12.70 -0.48
C THR A 4 -6.51 11.29 -0.17
N ALA A 5 -5.64 10.31 -0.35
CA ALA A 5 -5.90 8.91 -0.03
C ALA A 5 -4.78 8.33 0.83
N VAL A 6 -5.12 7.33 1.63
CA VAL A 6 -4.16 6.55 2.42
C VAL A 6 -4.21 5.11 1.94
N VAL A 7 -3.04 4.49 1.78
CA VAL A 7 -2.92 3.08 1.42
C VAL A 7 -2.14 2.33 2.49
N TYR A 8 -2.54 1.09 2.73
CA TYR A 8 -1.79 0.09 3.47
C TYR A 8 -1.73 -1.18 2.62
N TRP A 9 -0.53 -1.70 2.41
CA TRP A 9 -0.27 -2.87 1.59
C TRP A 9 0.60 -3.86 2.35
N PHE A 10 0.08 -5.07 2.56
CA PHE A 10 0.80 -6.18 3.15
C PHE A 10 1.37 -7.11 2.07
N SER A 11 2.62 -7.52 2.23
CA SER A 11 3.28 -8.47 1.33
C SER A 11 4.41 -9.21 2.05
N TYR A 12 5.24 -9.92 1.28
CA TYR A 12 6.43 -10.62 1.74
C TYR A 12 7.66 -10.19 0.93
N ASP A 13 8.83 -10.20 1.56
CA ASP A 13 10.11 -10.06 0.85
C ASP A 13 10.50 -11.37 0.13
N PRO A 14 11.57 -11.38 -0.69
CA PRO A 14 12.01 -12.60 -1.38
C PRO A 14 12.41 -13.77 -0.47
N ALA A 15 12.68 -13.50 0.81
CA ALA A 15 12.98 -14.52 1.82
C ALA A 15 11.72 -15.00 2.57
N GLY A 16 10.53 -14.48 2.22
CA GLY A 16 9.26 -14.83 2.84
C GLY A 16 9.00 -14.11 4.17
N ASN A 17 9.75 -13.06 4.51
CA ASN A 17 9.47 -12.27 5.71
C ASN A 17 8.32 -11.30 5.45
N ARG A 18 7.44 -11.15 6.44
CA ARG A 18 6.31 -10.22 6.38
C ARG A 18 6.76 -8.77 6.23
N ARG A 19 6.10 -8.03 5.34
CA ARG A 19 6.34 -6.61 5.10
C ARG A 19 5.02 -5.85 5.02
N TRP A 20 5.09 -4.59 5.43
CA TRP A 20 3.99 -3.63 5.30
C TRP A 20 4.54 -2.39 4.61
N PHE A 21 3.74 -1.86 3.70
CA PHE A 21 3.99 -0.62 2.99
C PHE A 21 2.80 0.32 3.20
N PHE A 22 3.07 1.60 3.38
CA PHE A 22 2.02 2.58 3.62
C PHE A 22 2.42 3.94 3.06
N GLY A 23 1.44 4.74 2.69
CA GLY A 23 1.69 6.07 2.16
C GLY A 23 0.43 6.90 2.06
N VAL A 24 0.65 8.20 1.92
CA VAL A 24 -0.38 9.18 1.62
C VAL A 24 -0.17 9.62 0.17
N GLY A 25 -1.24 9.60 -0.60
CA GLY A 25 -1.23 9.94 -2.01
C GLY A 25 -2.38 10.86 -2.39
N GLU A 26 -2.50 11.13 -3.67
CA GLU A 26 -3.49 12.04 -4.22
C GLU A 26 -4.26 11.39 -5.37
N VAL A 27 -5.53 11.78 -5.51
CA VAL A 27 -6.36 11.43 -6.66
C VAL A 27 -6.01 12.37 -7.81
N GLN A 28 -5.43 11.82 -8.88
CA GLN A 28 -5.10 12.53 -10.12
C GLN A 28 -5.95 11.96 -11.26
N GLY A 29 -7.09 12.63 -11.55
CA GLY A 29 -8.06 12.11 -12.50
C GLY A 29 -8.70 10.82 -11.98
N SER A 30 -8.53 9.71 -12.71
CA SER A 30 -9.01 8.37 -12.33
C SER A 30 -7.98 7.53 -11.59
N THR A 31 -6.78 8.05 -11.34
CA THR A 31 -5.66 7.30 -10.77
C THR A 31 -5.32 7.85 -9.39
N LEU A 32 -5.12 6.95 -8.42
CA LEU A 32 -4.53 7.29 -7.12
C LEU A 32 -3.01 7.17 -7.24
N VAL A 33 -2.30 8.27 -6.98
CA VAL A 33 -0.84 8.34 -7.15
C VAL A 33 -0.17 8.50 -5.79
N PHE A 34 0.72 7.56 -5.48
CA PHE A 34 1.57 7.56 -4.28
C PHE A 34 3.03 7.65 -4.72
N ASN A 35 3.59 8.86 -4.64
CA ASN A 35 5.00 9.11 -5.02
C ASN A 35 6.00 8.55 -4.00
N GLU A 36 5.54 8.24 -2.78
CA GLU A 36 6.35 7.57 -1.78
C GLU A 36 5.47 6.64 -0.93
N LEU A 37 5.84 5.36 -0.91
CA LEU A 37 5.47 4.41 0.11
C LEU A 37 6.63 4.24 1.07
N SER A 38 6.30 4.15 2.35
CA SER A 38 7.21 3.87 3.45
C SER A 38 7.01 2.44 3.96
N THR A 39 8.02 1.92 4.64
CA THR A 39 7.99 0.65 5.36
C THR A 39 8.63 0.81 6.73
N THR A 40 8.25 -0.06 7.68
CA THR A 40 8.82 -0.06 9.04
C THR A 40 9.69 -1.29 9.29
N ARG A 41 10.72 -1.13 10.12
CA ARG A 41 11.57 -2.22 10.63
C ARG A 41 11.93 -1.98 12.10
N GLY A 42 12.51 -3.01 12.74
CA GLY A 42 13.11 -2.94 14.08
C GLY A 42 12.17 -3.36 15.21
N ALA A 43 11.16 -2.54 15.51
CA ALA A 43 10.26 -2.78 16.64
C ALA A 43 9.44 -4.08 16.51
N ARG A 44 9.17 -4.72 17.66
CA ARG A 44 8.30 -5.89 17.77
C ARG A 44 7.02 -5.53 18.51
N PHE A 45 5.89 -6.03 18.02
CA PHE A 45 4.61 -5.87 18.71
C PHE A 45 4.62 -6.62 20.06
N GLY A 46 3.97 -6.04 21.08
CA GLY A 46 3.77 -6.66 22.39
C GLY A 46 4.53 -5.97 23.52
N ALA A 47 4.73 -6.68 24.64
CA ALA A 47 5.37 -6.13 25.84
C ALA A 47 6.82 -5.68 25.64
N ALA A 48 7.47 -6.11 24.56
CA ALA A 48 8.82 -5.72 24.17
C ALA A 48 8.84 -4.58 23.12
N PHE A 49 7.72 -3.89 22.89
CA PHE A 49 7.68 -2.74 22.00
C PHE A 49 8.45 -1.57 22.59
N ASP A 50 9.50 -1.13 21.88
CA ASP A 50 10.18 0.14 22.12
C ASP A 50 9.93 1.05 20.91
N PRO A 51 9.35 2.25 21.08
CA PRO A 51 9.14 3.18 19.98
C PRO A 51 10.45 3.65 19.33
N ASN A 52 11.58 3.64 20.05
CA ASN A 52 12.88 4.03 19.50
C ASN A 52 13.44 2.98 18.53
N ASP A 53 12.92 1.74 18.58
CA ASP A 53 13.28 0.68 17.64
C ASP A 53 12.52 0.79 16.32
N VAL A 54 11.55 1.71 16.20
CA VAL A 54 10.79 1.90 14.96
C VAL A 54 11.62 2.72 13.97
N ALA A 55 12.15 2.05 12.95
CA ALA A 55 12.75 2.72 11.80
C ALA A 55 11.75 2.76 10.64
N VAL A 56 11.41 3.97 10.17
CA VAL A 56 10.64 4.19 8.94
C VAL A 56 11.59 4.53 7.81
N THR A 57 11.49 3.80 6.70
CA THR A 57 12.32 4.02 5.51
C THR A 57 11.45 4.09 4.27
N PRO A 58 11.81 4.90 3.26
CA PRO A 58 11.15 4.86 1.96
C PRO A 58 11.32 3.47 1.33
N TRP A 59 10.33 3.06 0.55
CA TRP A 59 10.28 1.77 -0.14
C TRP A 59 10.12 1.91 -1.64
N GLY A 60 9.28 2.83 -2.12
CA GLY A 60 9.04 3.00 -3.55
C GLY A 60 7.76 3.75 -3.88
N THR A 61 7.17 3.50 -5.04
CA THR A 61 5.96 4.18 -5.54
C THR A 61 4.82 3.21 -5.81
N LEU A 62 3.60 3.74 -5.85
CA LEU A 62 2.39 2.98 -6.19
C LEU A 62 1.41 3.87 -6.98
N GLN A 63 0.81 3.29 -8.00
CA GLN A 63 -0.36 3.83 -8.68
C GLN A 63 -1.50 2.81 -8.60
N LEU A 64 -2.71 3.29 -8.28
CA LEU A 64 -3.92 2.47 -8.27
C LEU A 64 -4.95 3.04 -9.24
N GLU A 65 -5.47 2.17 -10.09
CA GLU A 65 -6.66 2.41 -10.89
C GLU A 65 -7.74 1.47 -10.36
N LEU A 66 -8.78 2.01 -9.76
CA LEU A 66 -9.81 1.23 -9.07
C LEU A 66 -11.14 1.44 -9.77
N ASP A 67 -11.86 0.34 -9.99
CA ASP A 67 -13.29 0.36 -10.27
C ASP A 67 -14.08 -0.03 -9.01
N CYS A 68 -15.37 -0.28 -9.16
CA CYS A 68 -16.23 -0.57 -8.03
C CYS A 68 -15.97 -1.93 -7.34
N ALA A 69 -15.48 -2.94 -8.07
CA ALA A 69 -15.24 -4.31 -7.63
C ALA A 69 -13.82 -4.85 -7.89
N SER A 70 -13.01 -4.14 -8.68
CA SER A 70 -11.70 -4.57 -9.16
C SER A 70 -10.75 -3.38 -9.33
N GLY A 71 -9.53 -3.65 -9.76
CA GLY A 71 -8.57 -2.61 -10.10
C GLY A 71 -7.21 -3.14 -10.47
N THR A 72 -6.28 -2.22 -10.66
CA THR A 72 -4.89 -2.51 -10.98
C THR A 72 -3.98 -1.71 -10.05
N ALA A 73 -3.00 -2.39 -9.45
CA ALA A 73 -1.90 -1.76 -8.75
C ALA A 73 -0.62 -1.88 -9.57
N THR A 74 0.04 -0.77 -9.85
CA THR A 74 1.38 -0.75 -10.45
C THR A 74 2.36 -0.14 -9.48
N TYR A 75 3.42 -0.87 -9.15
CA TYR A 75 4.41 -0.47 -8.15
C TYR A 75 5.83 -0.52 -8.70
N ALA A 76 6.71 0.29 -8.11
CA ALA A 76 8.15 0.23 -8.32
C ALA A 76 8.85 0.44 -6.98
N SER A 77 9.65 -0.54 -6.56
CA SER A 77 10.41 -0.50 -5.32
C SER A 77 11.85 -0.03 -5.55
N ASP A 78 12.33 0.83 -4.66
CA ASP A 78 13.74 1.21 -4.53
C ASP A 78 14.51 0.20 -3.64
N GLU A 79 13.79 -0.59 -2.84
CA GLU A 79 14.37 -1.67 -2.03
C GLU A 79 14.73 -2.88 -2.91
N ALA A 80 15.99 -3.33 -2.80
CA ALA A 80 16.51 -4.48 -3.55
C ALA A 80 15.69 -5.76 -3.29
N GLY A 81 15.42 -6.50 -4.36
CA GLY A 81 14.69 -7.77 -4.31
C GLY A 81 13.19 -7.68 -4.61
N PHE A 82 12.56 -6.51 -4.52
CA PHE A 82 11.14 -6.33 -4.84
C PHE A 82 10.87 -5.98 -6.31
N GLY A 83 11.77 -5.20 -6.93
CA GLY A 83 11.63 -4.74 -8.31
C GLY A 83 10.37 -3.90 -8.54
N SER A 84 9.84 -3.96 -9.77
CA SER A 84 8.59 -3.31 -10.17
C SER A 84 7.62 -4.34 -10.72
N GLY A 85 6.32 -4.09 -10.59
CA GLY A 85 5.31 -5.03 -11.05
C GLY A 85 3.92 -4.45 -11.11
N GLN A 86 3.00 -5.30 -11.58
CA GLN A 86 1.58 -5.01 -11.65
C GLN A 86 0.79 -6.14 -11.00
N LEU A 87 -0.24 -5.78 -10.24
CA LEU A 87 -1.17 -6.70 -9.58
C LEU A 87 -2.60 -6.37 -10.00
N SER A 88 -3.35 -7.39 -10.41
CA SER A 88 -4.81 -7.29 -10.54
C SER A 88 -5.45 -7.38 -9.15
N LEU A 89 -6.33 -6.44 -8.84
CA LEU A 89 -7.00 -6.32 -7.56
C LEU A 89 -8.46 -6.77 -7.68
N VAL A 90 -8.96 -7.35 -6.59
CA VAL A 90 -10.38 -7.63 -6.39
C VAL A 90 -10.80 -7.06 -5.05
N ARG A 91 -12.01 -6.48 -5.01
CA ARG A 91 -12.57 -5.90 -3.79
C ARG A 91 -13.02 -7.02 -2.84
N LEU A 92 -12.47 -7.03 -1.63
CA LEU A 92 -12.80 -8.06 -0.63
C LEU A 92 -13.96 -7.66 0.28
N THR A 93 -14.19 -6.37 0.48
CA THR A 93 -15.23 -5.87 1.39
C THR A 93 -16.02 -4.74 0.73
N ALA A 94 -17.33 -4.72 0.97
CA ALA A 94 -18.22 -3.66 0.54
C ALA A 94 -19.02 -3.11 1.72
N MET A 95 -19.36 -1.83 1.65
CA MET A 95 -20.27 -1.24 2.62
C MET A 95 -21.69 -1.69 2.27
N ALA A 96 -22.43 -2.19 3.26
CA ALA A 96 -23.83 -2.56 3.07
C ALA A 96 -24.63 -1.32 2.60
N GLY A 97 -25.41 -1.48 1.52
CA GLY A 97 -26.22 -0.41 0.93
C GLY A 97 -25.49 0.54 -0.03
N LEU A 98 -24.21 0.29 -0.32
CA LEU A 98 -23.44 0.98 -1.37
C LEU A 98 -22.89 -0.06 -2.35
N GLU A 99 -23.82 -0.75 -3.00
CA GLU A 99 -23.52 -1.71 -4.05
C GLU A 99 -23.06 -0.99 -5.32
N CYS A 100 -22.29 -1.71 -6.11
CA CYS A 100 -21.88 -1.25 -7.43
C CYS A 100 -23.08 -1.43 -8.38
N ASP A 101 -23.72 -0.33 -8.76
CA ASP A 101 -24.68 -0.39 -9.86
C ASP A 101 -23.90 -0.66 -11.15
N GLY A 102 -24.26 -1.75 -11.83
CA GLY A 102 -23.65 -2.17 -13.10
C GLY A 102 -24.11 -1.35 -14.29
#